data_AF-A0A7C5MA37-F1
#
_entry.id   AF-A0A7C5MA37-F1
#
_cell.length_a   1.000
_cell.length_b   1.000
_cell.length_c   1.000
_cell.angle_alpha   90.00
_cell.angle_beta   90.00
_cell.angle_gamma   90.00
#
_symmetry.space_group_name_H-M   'P 1'
#
loop_
_entity.id
_entity.type
_entity.pdbx_description
1 polymer ?
#
loop_
_entity_poly.entity_id
_entity_poly.type
_entity_poly.pdbx_seq_one_letter_code
_entity_poly.pdbx_strand_id
1 'polypeptide(L)'
;MADTQDLVPPLRPDVVIEAMDDGGGRLLDARLGRKLKLDTRGLQVARLLDRPQTLSELLARIADKTGRPMTEEVLGRVLAAFEGLGFLDTAATEDVAQRMNMAEEEWRRDPQSVKLVIPDDLRFECKACGSCCLGANIGPVTEDVLAGLAGERQKELFSHYAGRKGLFFAMVPADGQEEIVVCQSRNGACLFLDQDGLCGIHRRYGPEAKPHVCRLFPYQFVLTPDGLVVGLQLECRSILEASKGRPLSEQTGLLRSLLPLVTDAPSFRKFLSLDGVATFSYEDYKVLEDEAVSAVA
;
A
#
# COMPACT_ATOMS: atom_id res chain seq x y z
N MET A 1 29.47 22.08 24.82
CA MET A 1 28.18 21.73 24.21
C MET A 1 28.43 20.45 23.45
N ALA A 2 28.09 19.31 24.04
CA ALA A 2 28.25 18.03 23.35
C ALA A 2 27.33 18.04 22.14
N ASP A 3 27.88 17.63 21.00
CA ASP A 3 27.19 17.62 19.73
C ASP A 3 25.93 16.75 19.86
N THR A 4 24.79 17.28 19.45
CA THR A 4 23.49 16.59 19.60
C THR A 4 23.37 15.39 18.65
N GLN A 5 24.39 15.18 17.80
CA GLN A 5 24.48 14.12 16.79
C GLN A 5 24.85 12.74 17.35
N ASP A 6 25.38 12.62 18.57
CA ASP A 6 25.86 11.34 19.14
C ASP A 6 24.91 10.72 20.20
N LEU A 7 23.72 11.27 20.39
CA LEU A 7 22.77 10.75 21.37
C LEU A 7 21.87 9.69 20.75
N VAL A 8 21.65 8.60 21.49
CA VAL A 8 20.57 7.66 21.23
C VAL A 8 19.24 8.38 21.54
N PRO A 9 18.35 8.55 20.55
CA PRO A 9 17.06 9.19 20.75
C PRO A 9 16.12 8.31 21.61
N PRO A 10 15.17 8.91 22.34
CA PRO A 10 14.15 8.16 23.04
C PRO A 10 13.15 7.53 22.05
N LEU A 11 12.28 6.65 22.56
CA LEU A 11 11.05 6.32 21.86
C LEU A 11 10.19 7.56 21.69
N ARG A 12 9.49 7.66 20.56
CA ARG A 12 8.53 8.74 20.34
C ARG A 12 7.44 8.72 21.43
N PRO A 13 6.95 9.89 21.86
CA PRO A 13 5.98 10.00 22.95
C PRO A 13 4.61 9.39 22.63
N ASP A 14 4.29 9.20 21.35
CA ASP A 14 3.04 8.59 20.87
C ASP A 14 3.13 7.05 20.71
N VAL A 15 4.30 6.45 20.99
CA VAL A 15 4.48 4.99 21.01
C VAL A 15 4.08 4.44 22.37
N VAL A 16 3.06 3.58 22.38
CA VAL A 16 2.55 2.93 23.59
C VAL A 16 3.25 1.59 23.80
N ILE A 17 3.74 1.34 25.02
CA ILE A 17 4.33 0.06 25.42
C ILE A 17 3.31 -0.74 26.22
N GLU A 18 2.90 -1.91 25.71
CA GLU A 18 2.04 -2.85 26.42
C GLU A 18 2.82 -4.08 26.86
N ALA A 19 2.69 -4.49 28.13
CA ALA A 19 3.27 -5.75 28.60
C ALA A 19 2.36 -6.94 28.22
N MET A 20 2.96 -8.09 27.96
CA MET A 20 2.25 -9.35 27.68
C MET A 20 2.47 -10.36 28.81
N ASP A 21 1.54 -11.30 28.96
CA ASP A 21 1.58 -12.34 30.00
C ASP A 21 2.79 -13.30 29.86
N ASP A 22 3.38 -13.40 28.67
CA ASP A 22 4.59 -14.18 28.39
C ASP A 22 5.89 -13.50 28.86
N GLY A 23 5.78 -12.35 29.54
CA GLY A 23 6.92 -11.55 29.99
C GLY A 23 7.59 -10.73 28.88
N GLY A 24 7.06 -10.80 27.65
CA GLY A 24 7.38 -9.90 26.55
C GLY A 24 6.49 -8.65 26.56
N GLY A 25 6.49 -7.94 25.44
CA GLY A 25 5.65 -6.75 25.29
C GLY A 25 5.32 -6.43 23.84
N ARG A 26 4.63 -5.32 23.63
CA ARG A 26 4.31 -4.76 22.31
C ARG A 26 4.59 -3.27 22.30
N LEU A 27 5.19 -2.79 21.22
CA LEU A 27 5.14 -1.38 20.86
C LEU A 27 3.96 -1.18 19.93
N LEU A 28 3.10 -0.24 20.25
CA LEU A 28 1.96 0.18 19.45
C LEU A 28 2.18 1.63 19.03
N ASP A 29 2.08 1.88 17.74
CA ASP A 29 2.18 3.21 17.17
C ASP A 29 0.94 3.45 16.31
N ALA A 30 0.03 4.26 16.84
CA ALA A 30 -1.20 4.61 16.15
C ALA A 30 -0.95 5.56 14.98
N ARG A 31 0.11 6.39 15.05
CA ARG A 31 0.43 7.40 14.03
C ARG A 31 0.94 6.78 12.74
N LEU A 32 1.73 5.71 12.84
CA LEU A 32 2.23 4.96 11.67
C LEU A 32 1.56 3.59 11.49
N GLY A 33 0.54 3.28 12.30
CA GLY A 33 -0.22 2.03 12.24
C GLY A 33 0.61 0.77 12.53
N ARG A 34 1.62 0.86 13.41
CA ARG A 34 2.57 -0.23 13.67
C ARG A 34 2.29 -0.95 14.98
N LYS A 35 2.63 -2.24 14.96
CA LYS A 35 2.66 -3.11 16.11
C LYS A 35 3.91 -3.97 16.03
N LEU A 36 4.79 -3.90 17.02
CA LEU A 36 5.98 -4.74 17.11
C LEU A 36 5.89 -5.59 18.38
N LYS A 37 5.89 -6.92 18.23
CA LYS A 37 6.04 -7.82 19.39
C LYS A 37 7.51 -7.81 19.81
N LEU A 38 7.73 -7.61 21.10
CA LEU A 38 9.03 -7.67 21.75
C LEU A 38 9.10 -8.91 22.62
N ASP A 39 10.25 -9.57 22.63
CA ASP A 39 10.60 -10.50 23.70
C ASP A 39 10.88 -9.74 25.01
N THR A 40 11.15 -10.46 26.09
CA THR A 40 11.44 -9.85 27.39
C THR A 40 12.61 -8.87 27.32
N ARG A 41 13.64 -9.17 26.52
CA ARG A 41 14.84 -8.35 26.42
C ARG A 41 14.57 -7.05 25.65
N GLY A 42 13.86 -7.15 24.53
CA GLY A 42 13.40 -6.01 23.74
C GLY A 42 12.51 -5.08 24.56
N LEU A 43 11.60 -5.61 25.37
CA LEU A 43 10.75 -4.81 26.26
C LEU A 43 11.57 -4.03 27.30
N GLN A 44 12.60 -4.67 27.87
CA GLN A 44 13.49 -4.02 28.84
C GLN A 44 14.26 -2.87 28.18
N VAL A 45 14.81 -3.07 26.98
CA VAL A 45 15.50 -2.01 26.23
C VAL A 45 14.54 -0.87 25.88
N ALA A 46 13.35 -1.18 25.36
CA ALA A 46 12.34 -0.19 25.00
C ALA A 46 11.98 0.72 26.17
N ARG A 47 11.81 0.17 27.38
CA ARG A 47 11.53 0.97 28.60
C ARG A 47 12.67 1.89 29.03
N LEU A 48 13.89 1.63 28.59
CA LEU A 48 15.07 2.45 28.90
C LEU A 48 15.33 3.53 27.85
N LEU A 49 14.59 3.52 26.74
CA LEU A 49 14.57 4.58 25.73
C LEU A 49 13.56 5.67 26.10
N ASP A 50 13.61 6.11 27.35
CA ASP A 50 12.71 7.11 27.96
C ASP A 50 13.22 8.56 27.82
N ARG A 51 14.47 8.73 27.41
CA ARG A 51 15.14 10.02 27.24
C ARG A 51 16.33 9.93 26.28
N PRO A 52 16.74 11.06 25.68
CA PRO A 52 18.02 11.16 24.98
C PRO A 52 19.17 10.79 25.91
N GLN A 53 20.10 9.95 25.46
CA GLN A 53 21.24 9.48 26.25
C GLN A 53 22.36 8.97 25.34
N THR A 54 23.60 8.92 25.84
CA THR A 54 24.69 8.32 25.07
C THR A 54 24.57 6.80 25.00
N LEU A 55 25.22 6.18 24.00
CA LEU A 55 25.23 4.72 23.84
C LEU A 55 25.84 4.02 25.06
N SER A 56 26.93 4.56 25.61
CA SER A 56 27.58 4.03 26.81
C SER A 56 26.68 4.11 28.05
N GLU A 57 25.93 5.20 28.23
CA GLU A 57 24.96 5.32 29.32
C GLU A 57 23.82 4.32 29.20
N LEU A 58 23.29 4.12 27.98
CA LEU A 58 22.24 3.13 27.74
C LEU A 58 22.73 1.71 28.04
N LEU A 59 23.94 1.34 27.60
CA LEU A 59 24.57 0.05 27.93
C LEU A 59 24.71 -0.15 29.44
N ALA A 60 25.17 0.87 30.17
CA ALA A 60 25.29 0.83 31.62
C ALA A 60 23.92 0.66 32.32
N ARG A 61 22.89 1.39 31.87
CA ARG A 61 21.51 1.25 32.37
C ARG A 61 20.93 -0.12 32.10
N ILE A 62 21.18 -0.68 30.91
CA ILE A 62 20.76 -2.05 30.57
C ILE A 62 21.41 -3.05 31.53
N ALA A 63 22.71 -2.94 31.77
CA ALA A 63 23.42 -3.82 32.70
C ALA A 63 22.87 -3.72 34.13
N ASP A 64 22.66 -2.50 34.64
CA ASP A 64 22.11 -2.24 35.98
C ASP A 64 20.70 -2.79 36.15
N LYS A 65 19.79 -2.48 35.22
CA LYS A 65 18.36 -2.79 35.36
C LYS A 65 17.99 -4.22 35.02
N THR A 66 18.75 -4.87 34.16
CA THR A 66 18.43 -6.24 33.69
C THR A 66 19.34 -7.30 34.29
N GLY A 67 20.48 -6.91 34.88
CA GLY A 67 21.55 -7.83 35.29
C GLY A 67 22.20 -8.57 34.11
N ARG A 68 21.90 -8.19 32.87
CA ARG A 68 22.35 -8.87 31.64
C ARG A 68 22.95 -7.84 30.67
N PRO A 69 24.27 -7.61 30.73
CA PRO A 69 24.91 -6.65 29.85
C PRO A 69 24.71 -7.02 28.37
N MET A 70 24.78 -6.00 27.53
CA MET A 70 24.68 -6.10 26.08
C MET A 70 25.98 -5.57 25.48
N THR A 71 26.37 -6.08 24.30
CA THR A 71 27.47 -5.48 23.54
C THR A 71 26.93 -4.29 22.73
N GLU A 72 27.83 -3.37 22.38
CA GLU A 72 27.51 -2.23 21.52
C GLU A 72 26.90 -2.68 20.18
N GLU A 73 27.46 -3.70 19.55
CA GLU A 73 26.97 -4.27 18.30
C GLU A 73 25.54 -4.82 18.40
N VAL A 74 25.22 -5.54 19.49
CA VAL A 74 23.88 -6.09 19.69
C VAL A 74 22.88 -4.96 19.94
N LEU A 75 23.25 -3.96 20.74
CA LEU A 75 22.40 -2.80 20.99
C LEU A 75 22.19 -1.99 19.71
N GLY A 76 23.25 -1.79 18.91
CA GLY A 76 23.19 -1.10 17.63
C GLY A 76 22.18 -1.74 16.68
N ARG A 77 22.12 -3.07 16.59
CA ARG A 77 21.09 -3.76 15.79
C ARG A 77 19.67 -3.54 16.31
N VAL A 78 19.47 -3.49 17.63
CA VAL A 78 18.15 -3.20 18.22
C VAL A 78 17.73 -1.76 17.93
N LEU A 79 18.65 -0.81 18.08
CA LEU A 79 18.41 0.61 17.79
C LEU A 79 18.12 0.83 16.31
N ALA A 80 18.90 0.23 15.41
CA ALA A 80 18.67 0.28 13.97
C ALA A 80 17.30 -0.32 13.59
N ALA A 81 16.85 -1.39 14.26
CA ALA A 81 15.52 -1.94 14.05
C ALA A 81 14.41 -0.99 14.55
N PHE A 82 14.60 -0.32 15.69
CA PHE A 82 13.62 0.65 16.20
C PHE A 82 13.57 1.92 15.36
N GLU A 83 14.72 2.43 14.94
CA GLU A 83 14.85 3.58 14.05
C GLU A 83 14.27 3.26 12.66
N GLY A 84 14.68 2.14 12.07
CA GLY A 84 14.17 1.66 10.79
C GLY A 84 12.68 1.32 10.81
N LEU A 85 12.05 1.17 11.98
CA LEU A 85 10.60 1.03 12.12
C LEU A 85 9.91 2.34 12.55
N GLY A 86 10.66 3.42 12.71
CA GLY A 86 10.19 4.75 13.09
C GLY A 86 9.72 4.85 14.54
N PHE A 87 10.18 4.00 15.45
CA PHE A 87 9.83 4.08 16.87
C PHE A 87 10.62 5.14 17.63
N LEU A 88 11.78 5.55 17.11
CA LEU A 88 12.64 6.54 17.76
C LEU A 88 12.28 7.98 17.38
N ASP A 89 12.49 8.90 18.31
CA ASP A 89 12.25 10.33 18.13
C ASP A 89 13.43 10.99 17.39
N THR A 90 13.47 10.79 16.08
CA THR A 90 14.45 11.39 15.17
C THR A 90 13.79 12.41 14.25
N ALA A 91 14.54 13.44 13.86
CA ALA A 91 14.07 14.44 12.90
C ALA A 91 13.64 13.81 11.57
N ALA A 92 14.33 12.75 11.12
CA ALA A 92 13.97 12.00 9.92
C ALA A 92 12.61 11.30 10.06
N THR A 93 12.35 10.64 11.20
CA THR A 93 11.06 9.98 11.45
C THR A 93 9.92 11.00 11.49
N GLU A 94 10.15 12.16 12.12
CA GLU A 94 9.13 13.21 12.20
C GLU A 94 8.81 13.82 10.82
N ASP A 95 9.84 14.10 10.02
CA ASP A 95 9.67 14.65 8.68
C ASP A 95 8.89 13.70 7.75
N VAL A 96 9.23 12.40 7.73
CA VAL A 96 8.49 11.39 6.95
C VAL A 96 7.05 11.26 7.44
N ALA A 97 6.83 11.24 8.76
CA ALA A 97 5.50 11.14 9.33
C ALA A 97 4.64 12.36 8.95
N GLN A 98 5.21 13.56 9.05
CA GLN A 98 4.55 14.82 8.70
C GLN A 98 4.20 14.88 7.21
N ARG A 99 5.16 14.59 6.31
CA ARG A 99 4.92 14.57 4.86
C ARG A 99 3.82 13.58 4.47
N MET A 100 3.83 12.39 5.07
CA MET A 100 2.75 11.41 4.84
C MET A 100 1.39 11.89 5.33
N ASN A 101 1.33 12.45 6.54
CA ASN A 101 0.05 12.94 7.07
C ASN A 101 -0.48 14.08 6.20
N MET A 102 0.39 14.97 5.73
CA MET A 102 0.02 16.03 4.78
C MET A 102 -0.50 15.45 3.46
N ALA A 103 0.16 14.43 2.91
CA ALA A 103 -0.28 13.75 1.69
C ALA A 103 -1.65 13.07 1.87
N GLU A 104 -1.88 12.40 3.01
CA GLU A 104 -3.16 11.75 3.35
C GLU A 104 -4.29 12.75 3.56
N GLU A 105 -4.00 13.87 4.24
CA GLU A 105 -4.96 14.96 4.41
C GLU A 105 -5.29 15.64 3.08
N GLU A 106 -4.29 15.86 2.23
CA GLU A 106 -4.50 16.39 0.89
C GLU A 106 -5.37 15.45 0.04
N TRP A 107 -5.03 14.15 0.01
CA TRP A 107 -5.81 13.13 -0.69
C TRP A 107 -7.27 13.09 -0.20
N ARG A 108 -7.49 13.13 1.12
CA ARG A 108 -8.85 13.10 1.69
C ARG A 108 -9.65 14.36 1.36
N ARG A 109 -8.99 15.51 1.30
CA ARG A 109 -9.62 16.81 1.01
C ARG A 109 -9.93 16.98 -0.47
N ASP A 110 -8.95 16.73 -1.32
CA ASP A 110 -9.07 16.90 -2.77
C ASP A 110 -8.08 15.95 -3.49
N PRO A 111 -8.51 14.75 -3.88
CA PRO A 111 -7.71 13.82 -4.68
C PRO A 111 -7.13 14.47 -5.95
N GLN A 112 -7.81 15.46 -6.53
CA GLN A 112 -7.36 16.13 -7.74
C GLN A 112 -6.20 17.09 -7.50
N SER A 113 -5.99 17.58 -6.27
CA SER A 113 -4.87 18.47 -5.96
C SER A 113 -3.56 17.73 -5.75
N VAL A 114 -3.61 16.45 -5.37
CA VAL A 114 -2.41 15.65 -5.09
C VAL A 114 -1.50 15.58 -6.33
N LYS A 115 -0.20 15.78 -6.10
CA LYS A 115 0.84 15.61 -7.11
C LYS A 115 0.90 14.15 -7.56
N LEU A 116 0.76 13.92 -8.87
CA LEU A 116 1.04 12.61 -9.45
C LEU A 116 2.55 12.45 -9.62
N VAL A 117 3.10 11.35 -9.09
CA VAL A 117 4.50 10.94 -9.29
C VAL A 117 4.47 9.80 -10.32
N ILE A 118 4.96 10.08 -11.52
CA ILE A 118 4.91 9.15 -12.67
C ILE A 118 6.35 8.93 -13.13
N PRO A 119 6.87 7.69 -13.16
CA PRO A 119 8.17 7.42 -13.73
C PRO A 119 8.22 7.79 -15.21
N ASP A 120 9.30 8.46 -15.65
CA ASP A 120 9.39 9.07 -16.99
C ASP A 120 9.24 8.03 -18.12
N ASP A 121 9.78 6.83 -17.93
CA ASP A 121 9.75 5.75 -18.92
C ASP A 121 8.53 4.83 -18.81
N LEU A 122 7.66 5.03 -17.82
CA LEU A 122 6.48 4.20 -17.63
C LEU A 122 5.46 4.50 -18.73
N ARG A 123 5.22 3.50 -19.58
CA ARG A 123 4.36 3.59 -20.76
C ARG A 123 3.25 2.57 -20.68
N PHE A 124 2.06 2.95 -21.14
CA PHE A 124 0.95 2.03 -21.26
C PHE A 124 -0.11 2.51 -22.23
N GLU A 125 -0.66 1.58 -23.01
CA GLU A 125 -1.90 1.76 -23.73
C GLU A 125 -2.65 0.43 -23.81
N CYS A 126 -3.90 0.41 -23.35
CA CYS A 126 -4.73 -0.79 -23.36
C CYS A 126 -4.95 -1.29 -24.79
N LYS A 127 -4.61 -2.55 -25.06
CA LYS A 127 -4.80 -3.19 -26.37
C LYS A 127 -6.13 -3.92 -26.54
N ALA A 128 -7.05 -3.75 -25.57
CA ALA A 128 -8.38 -4.36 -25.56
C ALA A 128 -8.41 -5.87 -25.87
N CYS A 129 -7.37 -6.60 -25.45
CA CYS A 129 -7.18 -8.01 -25.79
C CYS A 129 -8.09 -8.99 -25.02
N GLY A 130 -8.88 -8.51 -24.06
CA GLY A 130 -9.74 -9.33 -23.20
C GLY A 130 -9.02 -10.27 -22.23
N SER A 131 -7.68 -10.34 -22.27
CA SER A 131 -6.92 -11.37 -21.57
C SER A 131 -6.91 -11.20 -20.04
N CYS A 132 -6.99 -9.96 -19.55
CA CYS A 132 -7.17 -9.67 -18.11
C CYS A 132 -8.55 -10.10 -17.59
N CYS A 133 -9.51 -10.38 -18.47
CA CYS A 133 -10.81 -10.91 -18.10
C CYS A 133 -10.83 -12.45 -17.97
N LEU A 134 -9.69 -13.11 -18.17
CA LEU A 134 -9.50 -14.56 -18.04
C LEU A 134 -8.79 -14.90 -16.73
N GLY A 135 -9.35 -15.83 -15.96
CA GLY A 135 -8.71 -16.49 -14.82
C GLY A 135 -8.76 -15.73 -13.49
N ALA A 136 -9.45 -14.59 -13.44
CA ALA A 136 -9.54 -13.74 -12.24
C ALA A 136 -11.01 -13.54 -11.81
N ASN A 137 -11.23 -13.49 -10.49
CA ASN A 137 -12.44 -12.89 -9.93
C ASN A 137 -12.32 -11.38 -10.08
N ILE A 138 -13.27 -10.77 -10.79
CA ILE A 138 -13.24 -9.34 -11.08
C ILE A 138 -14.13 -8.61 -10.08
N GLY A 139 -13.52 -7.86 -9.18
CA GLY A 139 -14.18 -6.99 -8.22
C GLY A 139 -13.16 -6.30 -7.32
N PRO A 140 -13.61 -5.54 -6.31
CA PRO A 140 -15.01 -5.31 -5.94
C PRO A 140 -15.84 -4.61 -7.03
N VAL A 141 -17.12 -4.95 -7.11
CA VAL A 141 -18.15 -4.18 -7.83
C VAL A 141 -18.84 -3.32 -6.79
N THR A 142 -18.72 -2.01 -6.93
CA THR A 142 -19.25 -1.03 -5.98
C THR A 142 -20.76 -0.85 -6.13
N GLU A 143 -21.42 -0.37 -5.07
CA GLU A 143 -22.88 -0.21 -5.02
C GLU A 143 -23.39 0.77 -6.10
N ASP A 144 -22.65 1.84 -6.40
CA ASP A 144 -23.01 2.79 -7.44
C ASP A 144 -23.01 2.16 -8.85
N VAL A 145 -22.09 1.22 -9.11
CA VAL A 145 -22.08 0.43 -10.34
C VAL A 145 -23.28 -0.52 -10.39
N LEU A 146 -23.60 -1.20 -9.28
CA LEU A 146 -24.77 -2.08 -9.20
C LEU A 146 -26.07 -1.29 -9.43
N ALA A 147 -26.22 -0.14 -8.78
CA ALA A 147 -27.35 0.77 -8.96
C ALA A 147 -27.44 1.29 -10.41
N GLY A 148 -26.31 1.66 -11.01
CA GLY A 148 -26.23 2.12 -12.40
C GLY A 148 -26.54 1.05 -13.45
N LEU A 149 -26.46 -0.23 -13.07
CA LEU A 149 -26.83 -1.38 -13.89
C LEU A 149 -28.20 -1.97 -13.55
N ALA A 150 -28.90 -1.49 -12.52
CA ALA A 150 -30.19 -2.01 -12.09
C ALA A 150 -31.32 -1.76 -13.13
N GLY A 151 -32.48 -2.38 -12.90
CA GLY A 151 -33.68 -2.15 -13.72
C GLY A 151 -33.57 -2.76 -15.12
N GLU A 152 -33.83 -1.97 -16.16
CA GLU A 152 -33.84 -2.47 -17.55
C GLU A 152 -32.46 -2.96 -18.01
N ARG A 153 -31.38 -2.26 -17.61
CA ARG A 153 -30.01 -2.68 -17.96
C ARG A 153 -29.68 -4.05 -17.36
N GLN A 154 -30.15 -4.31 -16.14
CA GLN A 154 -29.97 -5.59 -15.47
C GLN A 154 -30.72 -6.69 -16.20
N LYS A 155 -31.98 -6.44 -16.58
CA LYS A 155 -32.81 -7.41 -17.32
C LYS A 155 -32.18 -7.76 -18.66
N GLU A 156 -31.69 -6.75 -19.40
CA GLU A 156 -30.98 -6.96 -20.65
C GLU A 156 -29.67 -7.74 -20.45
N LEU A 157 -28.85 -7.38 -19.46
CA LEU A 157 -27.65 -8.16 -19.14
C LEU A 157 -28.00 -9.59 -18.75
N PHE A 158 -29.08 -9.78 -17.99
CA PHE A 158 -29.52 -11.10 -17.56
C PHE A 158 -29.94 -11.96 -18.76
N SER A 159 -30.66 -11.40 -19.73
CA SER A 159 -31.08 -12.15 -20.93
C SER A 159 -29.90 -12.57 -21.82
N HIS A 160 -28.83 -11.79 -21.84
CA HIS A 160 -27.64 -12.08 -22.65
C HIS A 160 -26.60 -12.97 -21.94
N TYR A 161 -26.41 -12.77 -20.64
CA TYR A 161 -25.26 -13.31 -19.92
C TYR A 161 -25.64 -14.30 -18.83
N ALA A 162 -26.83 -14.21 -18.23
CA ALA A 162 -27.09 -14.93 -17.00
C ALA A 162 -27.00 -16.46 -17.18
N GLY A 163 -26.25 -17.07 -16.28
CA GLY A 163 -26.36 -18.49 -15.97
C GLY A 163 -27.22 -18.71 -14.71
N ARG A 164 -27.21 -19.93 -14.17
CA ARG A 164 -27.99 -20.29 -12.96
C ARG A 164 -27.63 -19.48 -11.70
N LYS A 165 -26.49 -18.79 -11.69
CA LYS A 165 -25.93 -18.11 -10.52
C LYS A 165 -26.06 -16.57 -10.55
N GLY A 166 -26.63 -16.00 -11.61
CA GLY A 166 -26.79 -14.55 -11.76
C GLY A 166 -25.68 -13.85 -12.57
N LEU A 167 -25.54 -12.54 -12.36
CA LEU A 167 -24.56 -11.66 -13.02
C LEU A 167 -23.36 -11.33 -12.13
N PHE A 168 -23.61 -11.25 -10.81
CA PHE A 168 -22.65 -10.94 -9.76
C PHE A 168 -22.86 -11.91 -8.61
N PHE A 169 -21.85 -12.12 -7.77
CA PHE A 169 -21.99 -12.89 -6.54
C PHE A 169 -21.21 -12.25 -5.39
N ALA A 170 -21.69 -12.44 -4.17
CA ALA A 170 -21.01 -12.00 -2.96
C ALA A 170 -19.99 -13.05 -2.51
N MET A 171 -18.77 -12.60 -2.21
CA MET A 171 -17.75 -13.36 -1.51
C MET A 171 -17.74 -12.89 -0.06
N VAL A 172 -17.91 -13.82 0.88
CA VAL A 172 -17.83 -13.54 2.32
C VAL A 172 -16.42 -13.90 2.80
N PRO A 173 -15.60 -12.94 3.23
CA PRO A 173 -14.29 -13.21 3.80
C PRO A 173 -14.40 -14.07 5.07
N ALA A 174 -13.44 -14.97 5.30
CA ALA A 174 -13.47 -15.92 6.42
C ALA A 174 -13.31 -15.28 7.80
N ASP A 175 -12.83 -14.04 7.85
CA ASP A 175 -12.52 -13.27 9.06
C ASP A 175 -13.64 -12.30 9.49
N GLY A 176 -14.83 -12.44 8.90
CA GLY A 176 -16.02 -11.64 9.27
C GLY A 176 -16.00 -10.21 8.73
N GLN A 177 -15.13 -9.91 7.75
CA GLN A 177 -15.19 -8.65 7.00
C GLN A 177 -16.45 -8.56 6.13
N GLU A 178 -16.72 -7.36 5.64
CA GLU A 178 -17.86 -7.08 4.75
C GLU A 178 -17.84 -7.95 3.48
N GLU A 179 -19.02 -8.27 2.98
CA GLU A 179 -19.17 -9.03 1.75
C GLU A 179 -18.62 -8.25 0.56
N ILE A 180 -17.82 -8.91 -0.27
CA ILE A 180 -17.25 -8.33 -1.49
C ILE A 180 -18.04 -8.83 -2.68
N VAL A 181 -18.72 -7.94 -3.39
CA VAL A 181 -19.43 -8.29 -4.63
C VAL A 181 -18.43 -8.36 -5.77
N VAL A 182 -18.45 -9.46 -6.54
CA VAL A 182 -17.60 -9.65 -7.72
C VAL A 182 -18.44 -10.06 -8.94
N CYS A 183 -17.93 -9.79 -10.14
CA CYS A 183 -18.50 -10.31 -11.38
C CYS A 183 -18.50 -11.83 -11.36
N GLN A 184 -19.60 -12.43 -11.81
CA GLN A 184 -19.66 -13.87 -12.04
C GLN A 184 -18.59 -14.30 -13.04
N SER A 185 -18.07 -15.51 -12.87
CA SER A 185 -17.22 -16.18 -13.86
C SER A 185 -17.98 -17.29 -14.61
N ARG A 186 -17.67 -17.49 -15.89
CA ARG A 186 -18.08 -18.64 -16.71
C ARG A 186 -16.85 -19.23 -17.39
N ASN A 187 -16.56 -20.51 -17.12
CA ASN A 187 -15.43 -21.25 -17.71
C ASN A 187 -14.07 -20.55 -17.54
N GLY A 188 -13.82 -20.01 -16.34
CA GLY A 188 -12.58 -19.30 -16.05
C GLY A 188 -12.45 -17.95 -16.76
N ALA A 189 -13.52 -17.37 -17.29
CA ALA A 189 -13.57 -16.01 -17.80
C ALA A 189 -14.63 -15.19 -17.06
N CYS A 190 -14.51 -13.87 -17.05
CA CYS A 190 -15.59 -12.98 -16.63
C CYS A 190 -16.85 -13.29 -17.45
N LEU A 191 -18.01 -13.32 -16.79
CA LEU A 191 -19.29 -13.59 -17.45
C LEU A 191 -19.59 -12.62 -18.59
N PHE A 192 -19.16 -11.36 -18.45
CA PHE A 192 -19.38 -10.29 -19.42
C PHE A 192 -18.34 -10.26 -20.56
N LEU A 193 -17.42 -11.23 -20.62
CA LEU A 193 -16.50 -11.35 -21.75
C LEU A 193 -17.21 -12.04 -22.93
N ASP A 194 -17.42 -11.29 -24.01
CA ASP A 194 -18.01 -11.83 -25.24
C ASP A 194 -17.00 -12.69 -26.02
N GLN A 195 -17.49 -13.46 -26.99
CA GLN A 195 -16.67 -14.41 -27.77
C GLN A 195 -15.55 -13.74 -28.56
N ASP A 196 -15.69 -12.45 -28.88
CA ASP A 196 -14.69 -11.64 -29.55
C ASP A 196 -13.70 -10.95 -28.60
N GLY A 197 -13.73 -11.31 -27.31
CA GLY A 197 -12.79 -10.79 -26.31
C GLY A 197 -13.13 -9.39 -25.79
N LEU A 198 -14.29 -8.85 -26.16
CA LEU A 198 -14.73 -7.53 -25.73
C LEU A 198 -15.73 -7.60 -24.58
N CYS A 199 -15.76 -6.54 -23.77
CA CYS A 199 -16.64 -6.47 -22.61
C CYS A 199 -18.08 -6.12 -23.05
N GLY A 200 -19.03 -6.98 -22.71
CA GLY A 200 -20.44 -6.83 -22.98
C GLY A 200 -21.10 -5.61 -22.32
N ILE A 201 -20.67 -5.26 -21.11
CA ILE A 201 -21.12 -4.05 -20.40
C ILE A 201 -20.67 -2.82 -21.16
N HIS A 202 -19.37 -2.76 -21.52
CA HIS A 202 -18.81 -1.66 -22.29
C HIS A 202 -19.53 -1.50 -23.63
N ARG A 203 -19.72 -2.60 -24.37
CA ARG A 203 -20.41 -2.58 -25.67
C ARG A 203 -21.80 -1.95 -25.61
N ARG A 204 -22.57 -2.23 -24.56
CA ARG A 204 -23.98 -1.80 -24.46
C ARG A 204 -24.15 -0.44 -23.82
N TYR A 205 -23.35 -0.15 -22.78
CA TYR A 205 -23.58 1.01 -21.91
C TYR A 205 -22.38 1.95 -21.81
N GLY A 206 -21.31 1.69 -22.56
CA GLY A 206 -20.09 2.50 -22.56
C GLY A 206 -19.08 2.11 -21.48
N PRO A 207 -17.85 2.65 -21.56
CA PRO A 207 -16.75 2.29 -20.66
C PRO A 207 -17.02 2.67 -19.21
N GLU A 208 -17.79 3.73 -18.99
CA GLU A 208 -18.15 4.26 -17.67
C GLU A 208 -19.02 3.30 -16.85
N ALA A 209 -19.82 2.46 -17.52
CA ALA A 209 -20.69 1.48 -16.86
C ALA A 209 -19.93 0.24 -16.36
N LYS A 210 -18.65 0.08 -16.73
CA LYS A 210 -17.83 -1.03 -16.24
C LYS A 210 -17.57 -0.85 -14.73
N PRO A 211 -17.41 -1.95 -13.98
CA PRO A 211 -16.94 -1.87 -12.59
C PRO A 211 -15.68 -1.01 -12.44
N HIS A 212 -15.55 -0.30 -11.32
CA HIS A 212 -14.42 0.61 -11.07
C HIS A 212 -13.07 -0.08 -11.25
N VAL A 213 -12.92 -1.30 -10.74
CA VAL A 213 -11.70 -2.11 -10.93
C VAL A 213 -11.36 -2.35 -12.40
N CYS A 214 -12.36 -2.50 -13.28
CA CYS A 214 -12.15 -2.69 -14.71
C CYS A 214 -11.79 -1.39 -15.44
N ARG A 215 -12.06 -0.24 -14.84
CA ARG A 215 -11.73 1.10 -15.36
C ARG A 215 -10.35 1.54 -14.85
N LEU A 216 -10.03 1.19 -13.61
CA LEU A 216 -8.74 1.40 -12.97
C LEU A 216 -7.65 0.50 -13.55
N PHE A 217 -7.96 -0.74 -13.90
CA PHE A 217 -6.94 -1.68 -14.41
C PHE A 217 -6.25 -1.16 -15.70
N PRO A 218 -4.91 -1.19 -15.78
CA PRO A 218 -3.95 -1.74 -14.81
C PRO A 218 -3.27 -0.68 -13.92
N TYR A 219 -3.80 0.53 -13.85
CA TYR A 219 -3.21 1.61 -13.05
C TYR A 219 -3.30 1.30 -11.56
N GLN A 220 -2.19 1.50 -10.86
CA GLN A 220 -2.12 1.49 -9.40
C GLN A 220 -1.79 2.89 -8.91
N PHE A 221 -2.40 3.27 -7.80
CA PHE A 221 -2.17 4.55 -7.14
C PHE A 221 -1.73 4.25 -5.71
N VAL A 222 -0.52 4.67 -5.35
CA VAL A 222 0.04 4.49 -4.01
C VAL A 222 0.41 5.85 -3.46
N LEU A 223 -0.14 6.21 -2.30
CA LEU A 223 0.14 7.50 -1.69
C LEU A 223 1.47 7.46 -0.94
N THR A 224 2.37 8.38 -1.23
CA THR A 224 3.74 8.43 -0.67
C THR A 224 4.03 9.83 -0.10
N PRO A 225 5.14 10.02 0.64
CA PRO A 225 5.55 11.35 1.09
C PRO A 225 5.73 12.37 -0.05
N ASP A 226 6.02 11.91 -1.27
CA ASP A 226 6.29 12.76 -2.43
C ASP A 226 5.06 13.01 -3.31
N GLY A 227 3.92 12.38 -2.97
CA GLY A 227 2.67 12.44 -3.73
C GLY A 227 2.11 11.05 -4.08
N LEU A 228 1.17 11.02 -5.02
CA LEU A 228 0.51 9.80 -5.47
C LEU A 228 1.32 9.16 -6.60
N VAL A 229 2.06 8.11 -6.26
CA VAL A 229 2.81 7.31 -7.24
C VAL A 229 1.84 6.55 -8.12
N VAL A 230 2.04 6.63 -9.43
CA VAL A 230 1.28 5.90 -10.44
C VAL A 230 2.12 4.74 -10.96
N GLY A 231 1.64 3.52 -10.71
CA GLY A 231 2.25 2.27 -11.15
C GLY A 231 1.34 1.47 -12.10
N LEU A 232 1.84 0.31 -12.53
CA LEU A 232 1.08 -0.64 -13.35
C LEU A 232 1.07 -2.03 -12.73
N GLN A 233 -0.11 -2.65 -12.72
CA GLN A 233 -0.30 -4.07 -12.47
C GLN A 233 0.30 -4.91 -13.61
N LEU A 234 1.34 -5.69 -13.29
CA LEU A 234 2.02 -6.57 -14.24
C LEU A 234 1.21 -7.83 -14.59
N GLU A 235 0.01 -7.98 -14.02
CA GLU A 235 -1.01 -8.98 -14.39
C GLU A 235 -1.62 -8.72 -15.77
N CYS A 236 -1.33 -7.57 -16.40
CA CYS A 236 -1.71 -7.32 -17.78
C CYS A 236 -1.00 -8.32 -18.71
N ARG A 237 -1.75 -9.30 -19.21
CA ARG A 237 -1.21 -10.35 -20.10
C ARG A 237 -0.70 -9.84 -21.46
N SER A 238 -0.99 -8.59 -21.80
CA SER A 238 -0.44 -7.92 -23.00
C SER A 238 0.55 -6.82 -22.64
N ILE A 239 1.15 -6.84 -21.44
CA ILE A 239 2.02 -5.77 -20.96
C ILE A 239 3.17 -5.45 -21.93
N LEU A 240 3.75 -6.45 -22.59
CA LEU A 240 4.85 -6.26 -23.56
C LEU A 240 4.45 -5.41 -24.78
N GLU A 241 3.20 -5.53 -25.25
CA GLU A 241 2.70 -4.69 -26.34
C GLU A 241 2.07 -3.41 -25.83
N ALA A 242 1.47 -3.44 -24.64
CA ALA A 242 0.87 -2.27 -24.00
C ALA A 242 1.93 -1.24 -23.57
N SER A 243 3.11 -1.69 -23.15
CA SER A 243 4.24 -0.82 -22.75
C SER A 243 4.89 -0.08 -23.93
N LYS A 244 4.57 -0.44 -25.17
CA LYS A 244 4.93 0.34 -26.37
C LYS A 244 4.00 1.53 -26.61
N GLY A 245 2.99 1.71 -25.75
CA GLY A 245 2.05 2.81 -25.80
C GLY A 245 2.67 4.16 -25.45
N ARG A 246 1.79 5.15 -25.24
CA ARG A 246 2.19 6.49 -24.84
C ARG A 246 2.76 6.50 -23.41
N PRO A 247 3.70 7.40 -23.09
CA PRO A 247 4.12 7.66 -21.72
C PRO A 247 2.92 7.97 -20.82
N LEU A 248 2.95 7.52 -19.57
CA LEU A 248 1.93 7.88 -18.59
C LEU A 248 1.97 9.36 -18.22
N SER A 249 3.15 9.99 -18.28
CA SER A 249 3.36 11.42 -18.08
C SER A 249 2.57 12.28 -19.08
N GLU A 250 2.28 11.76 -20.28
CA GLU A 250 1.43 12.40 -21.29
C GLU A 250 -0.08 12.08 -21.13
N GLN A 251 -0.42 11.22 -20.17
CA GLN A 251 -1.79 10.71 -19.95
C GLN A 251 -2.41 11.21 -18.63
N THR A 252 -1.88 12.31 -18.07
CA THR A 252 -2.33 12.85 -16.78
C THR A 252 -3.84 13.14 -16.72
N GLY A 253 -4.45 13.60 -17.82
CA GLY A 253 -5.91 13.81 -17.87
C GLY A 253 -6.71 12.52 -17.66
N LEU A 254 -6.26 11.41 -18.25
CA LEU A 254 -6.86 10.08 -18.03
C LEU A 254 -6.65 9.65 -16.58
N LEU A 255 -5.41 9.71 -16.08
CA LEU A 255 -5.08 9.30 -14.72
C LEU A 255 -5.90 10.07 -13.67
N ARG A 256 -6.06 11.40 -13.86
CA ARG A 256 -6.89 12.25 -13.01
C ARG A 256 -8.37 11.88 -13.04
N SER A 257 -8.89 11.50 -14.22
CA SER A 257 -10.28 11.03 -14.35
C SER A 257 -10.56 9.72 -13.60
N LEU A 258 -9.52 8.95 -13.28
CA LEU A 258 -9.63 7.68 -12.55
C LEU A 258 -9.59 7.87 -11.03
N LEU A 259 -9.02 8.97 -10.51
CA LEU A 259 -8.87 9.19 -9.07
C LEU A 259 -10.19 9.11 -8.29
N PRO A 260 -11.35 9.59 -8.78
CA PRO A 260 -12.62 9.43 -8.07
C PRO A 260 -13.05 7.97 -7.87
N LEU A 261 -12.49 7.03 -8.65
CA LEU A 261 -12.77 5.60 -8.53
C LEU A 261 -11.89 4.90 -7.48
N VAL A 262 -10.84 5.58 -7.00
CA VAL A 262 -9.93 5.08 -5.97
C VAL A 262 -10.56 5.35 -4.61
N THR A 263 -11.32 4.38 -4.11
CA THR A 263 -12.05 4.50 -2.84
C THR A 263 -11.13 4.50 -1.62
N ASP A 264 -10.03 3.77 -1.69
CA ASP A 264 -8.99 3.72 -0.68
C ASP A 264 -7.64 3.60 -1.38
N ALA A 265 -6.87 4.70 -1.38
CA ALA A 265 -5.54 4.70 -1.95
C ALA A 265 -4.59 4.07 -0.92
N PRO A 266 -3.99 2.91 -1.19
CA PRO A 266 -3.02 2.35 -0.26
C PRO A 266 -1.89 3.36 -0.06
N SER A 267 -1.58 3.66 1.20
CA SER A 267 -0.43 4.48 1.54
C SER A 267 0.83 3.62 1.60
N PHE A 268 1.95 4.20 1.18
CA PHE A 268 3.26 3.62 1.29
C PHE A 268 3.48 3.24 2.75
N ARG A 269 3.88 1.99 2.95
CA ARG A 269 4.30 1.57 4.28
C ARG A 269 5.57 2.33 4.58
N LYS A 270 5.48 3.33 5.46
CA LYS A 270 6.53 4.30 5.81
C LYS A 270 7.92 3.69 6.09
N PHE A 271 7.98 2.37 6.31
CA PHE A 271 9.19 1.56 6.39
C PHE A 271 8.99 0.19 5.70
N LEU A 272 9.93 -0.19 4.84
CA LEU A 272 9.87 -1.42 4.04
C LEU A 272 10.95 -2.41 4.49
N SER A 273 10.61 -3.68 4.63
CA SER A 273 11.62 -4.75 4.74
C SER A 273 11.57 -5.57 3.47
N LEU A 274 12.71 -5.69 2.79
CA LEU A 274 12.83 -6.37 1.50
C LEU A 274 13.27 -7.83 1.65
N ASP A 275 14.07 -8.12 2.68
CA ASP A 275 14.68 -9.43 2.94
C ASP A 275 14.28 -10.01 4.31
N GLY A 276 13.42 -9.31 5.07
CA GLY A 276 13.04 -9.68 6.43
C GLY A 276 14.11 -9.40 7.49
N VAL A 277 15.23 -8.79 7.11
CA VAL A 277 16.37 -8.49 7.99
C VAL A 277 16.61 -6.99 8.07
N ALA A 278 16.76 -6.33 6.93
CA ALA A 278 16.90 -4.89 6.83
C ALA A 278 15.53 -4.22 6.78
N THR A 279 15.45 -3.05 7.40
CA THR A 279 14.31 -2.15 7.25
C THR A 279 14.81 -0.83 6.67
N PHE A 280 14.13 -0.34 5.66
CA PHE A 280 14.49 0.86 4.90
C PHE A 280 13.50 1.98 5.22
N SER A 281 14.02 3.18 5.43
CA SER A 281 13.21 4.40 5.36
C SER A 281 12.67 4.61 3.95
N TYR A 282 11.74 5.56 3.77
CA TYR A 282 11.27 5.92 2.44
C TYR A 282 12.42 6.46 1.57
N GLU A 283 13.31 7.25 2.16
CA GLU A 283 14.47 7.85 1.51
C GLU A 283 15.47 6.77 1.06
N ASP A 284 15.79 5.82 1.93
CA ASP A 284 16.69 4.71 1.60
C ASP A 284 16.07 3.80 0.53
N TYR A 285 14.75 3.57 0.60
CA TYR A 285 14.03 2.83 -0.43
C TYR A 285 14.14 3.51 -1.78
N LYS A 286 13.99 4.83 -1.85
CA LYS A 286 14.09 5.56 -3.12
C LYS A 286 15.47 5.46 -3.75
N VAL A 287 16.53 5.58 -2.94
CA VAL A 287 17.91 5.39 -3.44
C VAL A 287 18.06 3.99 -4.03
N LEU A 288 17.56 2.97 -3.34
CA LEU A 288 17.62 1.59 -3.82
C LEU A 288 16.77 1.36 -5.08
N GLU A 289 15.59 1.98 -5.17
CA GLU A 289 14.73 1.94 -6.36
C GLU A 289 15.44 2.56 -7.57
N ASP A 290 16.03 3.74 -7.40
CA ASP A 290 16.79 4.43 -8.45
C ASP A 290 18.00 3.61 -8.92
N GLU A 291 18.73 2.98 -7.99
CA GLU A 291 19.84 2.07 -8.30
C GLU A 291 19.36 0.84 -9.07
N ALA A 292 18.27 0.21 -8.63
CA ALA A 292 17.70 -0.97 -9.27
C ALA A 292 17.19 -0.68 -10.69
N VAL A 293 16.49 0.44 -10.87
CA VAL A 293 16.01 0.91 -12.19
C VAL A 293 17.19 1.20 -13.11
N SER A 294 18.21 1.90 -12.61
CA SER A 294 19.41 2.23 -13.39
C SER A 294 20.22 0.99 -13.80
N ALA A 295 20.17 -0.10 -13.03
CA ALA A 295 20.88 -1.34 -13.32
C ALA A 295 20.22 -2.19 -14.43
N VAL A 296 18.94 -1.95 -14.73
CA VAL A 296 18.18 -2.70 -15.75
C VAL A 296 17.83 -1.88 -16.99
N ALA A 297 18.09 -0.58 -16.97
CA ALA A 297 17.96 0.34 -18.11
C ALA A 297 19.09 0.16 -19.13
#